data_AF-A0A926HUQ1-F1
#
_entry.id   AF-A0A926HUQ1-F1
#
_cell.length_a   1.000
_cell.length_b   1.000
_cell.length_c   1.000
_cell.angle_alpha   90.00
_cell.angle_beta   90.00
_cell.angle_gamma   90.00
#
_symmetry.space_group_name_H-M   'P 1'
#
loop_
_entity.id
_entity.type
_entity.pdbx_description
1 polymer ?
#
loop_
_entity_poly.entity_id
_entity_poly.type
_entity_poly.pdbx_seq_one_letter_code
_entity_poly.pdbx_strand_id
1 'polypeptide(L)'
;MKKTVTVILVSAIILTLSYIAVSAEYGSADDPLISKSYLDSVLVPQLTEVISAKVAEGKETMKAEILKELGGATTGGGSAEYVAVQLFEGQTIRAATGSIEVLLRRGDFTCVDPTGEKITNVTKGGEAGDGGVLTLQNLYLIPRADGRGVRVASSEGWVMVRGGYIVE
;
A
#
# COMPACT_ATOMS: atom_id res chain seq x y z
N MET A 1 58.34 -31.62 -66.06
CA MET A 1 58.54 -31.33 -64.62
C MET A 1 58.15 -29.90 -64.22
N LYS A 2 58.41 -28.86 -65.03
CA LYS A 2 58.04 -27.47 -64.67
C LYS A 2 56.53 -27.20 -64.61
N LYS A 3 55.72 -27.80 -65.49
CA LYS A 3 54.27 -27.57 -65.56
C LYS A 3 53.46 -28.23 -64.42
N THR A 4 53.92 -29.37 -63.89
CA THR A 4 53.27 -30.08 -62.78
C THR A 4 53.52 -29.39 -61.44
N VAL A 5 54.68 -28.76 -61.27
CA VAL A 5 55.00 -27.97 -60.07
C VAL A 5 54.12 -26.72 -59.98
N THR A 6 53.87 -26.03 -61.09
CA THR A 6 52.99 -24.86 -61.12
C THR A 6 51.55 -25.19 -60.75
N VAL A 7 51.01 -26.33 -61.20
CA VAL A 7 49.64 -26.75 -60.88
C VAL A 7 49.48 -27.10 -59.39
N ILE A 8 50.47 -27.74 -58.79
CA ILE A 8 50.47 -28.05 -57.35
C ILE A 8 50.55 -26.76 -56.51
N LEU A 9 51.35 -25.79 -56.95
CA LEU A 9 51.52 -24.52 -56.24
C LEU A 9 50.25 -23.64 -56.31
N VAL A 10 49.58 -23.61 -57.46
CA VAL A 10 48.30 -22.92 -57.63
C VAL A 10 47.19 -23.62 -56.86
N SER A 11 47.15 -24.96 -56.85
CA SER A 11 46.22 -25.74 -56.04
C SER A 11 46.42 -25.52 -54.53
N ALA A 12 47.67 -25.47 -54.06
CA ALA A 12 47.98 -25.19 -52.66
C ALA A 12 47.58 -23.77 -52.26
N ILE A 13 47.76 -22.79 -53.15
CA ILE A 13 47.31 -21.41 -52.94
C ILE A 13 45.79 -21.30 -52.90
N ILE A 14 45.06 -22.03 -53.76
CA ILE A 14 43.59 -22.05 -53.73
C ILE A 14 43.08 -22.72 -52.45
N LEU A 15 43.73 -23.80 -51.98
CA LEU A 15 43.38 -24.49 -50.74
C LEU A 15 43.62 -23.64 -49.49
N THR A 16 44.68 -22.83 -49.47
CA THR A 16 44.95 -21.90 -48.35
C THR A 16 44.03 -20.67 -48.37
N LEU A 17 43.61 -20.20 -49.55
CA LEU A 17 42.62 -19.13 -49.70
C LEU A 17 41.20 -19.57 -49.28
N SER A 18 40.82 -20.84 -49.46
CA SER A 18 39.53 -21.37 -48.98
C SER A 18 39.43 -21.56 -47.47
N TYR A 19 40.53 -21.44 -46.72
CA TYR A 19 40.53 -21.50 -45.25
C TYR A 19 40.26 -20.15 -44.57
N ILE A 20 40.16 -19.05 -45.34
CA ILE A 20 39.74 -17.73 -44.85
C ILE A 20 38.25 -17.55 -45.17
N ALA A 21 37.43 -18.53 -44.79
CA ALA A 21 35.99 -18.31 -44.69
C ALA A 21 35.74 -17.48 -43.42
N VAL A 22 35.72 -16.17 -43.61
CA VAL A 22 35.12 -15.12 -42.77
C VAL A 22 34.43 -15.69 -41.52
N SER A 23 35.16 -15.76 -40.42
CA SER A 23 34.56 -15.69 -39.09
C SER A 23 34.06 -14.25 -38.94
N ALA A 24 32.81 -14.01 -39.32
CA ALA A 24 32.13 -12.81 -38.86
C ALA A 24 32.09 -12.92 -37.33
N GLU A 25 32.80 -12.00 -36.67
CA GLU A 25 32.82 -11.85 -35.23
C GLU A 25 31.41 -11.45 -34.79
N TYR A 26 30.54 -12.43 -34.62
CA TYR A 26 29.18 -12.24 -34.19
C TYR A 26 29.20 -12.08 -32.67
N GLY A 27 29.24 -10.83 -32.22
CA GLY A 27 29.24 -10.41 -30.82
C GLY A 27 30.52 -9.67 -30.44
N SER A 28 30.38 -8.43 -29.98
CA SER A 28 31.47 -7.66 -29.37
C SER A 28 31.64 -8.07 -27.92
N ALA A 29 32.81 -7.85 -27.31
CA ALA A 29 32.97 -7.95 -25.86
C ALA A 29 31.99 -7.03 -25.10
N ASP A 30 31.59 -5.92 -25.71
CA ASP A 30 30.62 -4.97 -25.18
C ASP A 30 29.16 -5.35 -25.48
N ASP A 31 28.92 -6.29 -26.41
CA ASP A 31 27.59 -6.76 -26.81
C ASP A 31 27.62 -8.26 -27.15
N PRO A 32 27.64 -9.12 -26.11
CA PRO A 32 27.66 -10.56 -26.28
C PRO A 32 26.31 -11.06 -26.78
N LEU A 33 26.32 -11.90 -27.81
CA LEU A 33 25.11 -12.53 -28.30
C LEU A 33 24.58 -13.55 -27.30
N ILE A 34 23.34 -13.34 -26.84
CA ILE A 34 22.59 -14.29 -26.01
C ILE A 34 21.55 -15.04 -26.85
N SER A 35 21.34 -16.32 -26.54
CA SER A 35 20.30 -17.12 -27.20
C SER A 35 18.93 -16.82 -26.58
N LYS A 36 17.87 -16.90 -27.40
CA LYS A 36 16.48 -16.78 -26.92
C LYS A 36 16.19 -17.75 -25.76
N SER A 37 16.76 -18.96 -25.80
CA SER A 37 16.59 -19.93 -24.72
C SER A 37 17.17 -19.43 -23.39
N TYR A 38 18.32 -18.73 -23.40
CA TYR A 38 18.90 -18.16 -22.18
C TYR A 38 18.04 -17.03 -21.61
N LEU A 39 17.48 -16.18 -22.48
CA LEU A 39 16.53 -15.14 -22.10
C LEU A 39 15.30 -15.75 -21.40
N ASP A 40 14.68 -16.76 -22.02
CA ASP A 40 13.45 -17.37 -21.52
C ASP A 40 13.67 -18.27 -20.28
N SER A 41 14.78 -19.01 -20.22
CA SER A 41 15.01 -20.02 -19.16
C SER A 41 15.76 -19.52 -17.94
N VAL A 42 16.57 -18.47 -18.08
CA VAL A 42 17.43 -17.98 -17.00
C VAL A 42 17.05 -16.54 -16.63
N LEU A 43 16.99 -15.66 -17.62
CA LEU A 43 16.85 -14.23 -17.36
C LEU A 43 15.42 -13.84 -16.94
N VAL A 44 14.40 -14.30 -17.66
CA VAL A 44 12.99 -13.96 -17.36
C VAL A 44 12.58 -14.44 -15.96
N PRO A 45 12.85 -15.68 -15.52
CA PRO A 45 12.50 -16.12 -14.18
C PRO A 45 13.20 -15.31 -13.07
N GLN A 46 14.52 -15.09 -13.21
CA GLN A 46 15.31 -14.30 -12.25
C GLN A 46 14.83 -12.85 -12.19
N LEU A 47 14.52 -12.24 -13.34
CA LEU A 47 14.02 -10.88 -13.39
C LEU A 47 12.62 -10.79 -12.75
N THR A 48 11.77 -11.79 -12.92
CA THR A 48 10.45 -11.85 -12.29
C THR A 48 10.56 -11.94 -10.77
N GLU A 49 11.51 -12.73 -10.25
CA GLU A 49 11.80 -12.81 -8.83
C GLU A 49 12.31 -11.48 -8.27
N VAL A 50 13.29 -10.84 -8.94
CA VAL A 50 13.81 -9.53 -8.54
C VAL A 50 12.73 -8.44 -8.61
N ILE A 51 11.91 -8.43 -9.65
CA ILE A 51 10.79 -7.48 -9.80
C ILE A 51 9.77 -7.71 -8.69
N SER A 52 9.36 -8.94 -8.43
CA SER A 52 8.37 -9.23 -7.38
C SER A 52 8.89 -8.88 -5.99
N ALA A 53 10.16 -9.16 -5.70
CA ALA A 53 10.80 -8.75 -4.45
C ALA A 53 10.86 -7.21 -4.31
N LYS A 54 11.25 -6.50 -5.38
CA LYS A 54 11.31 -5.03 -5.38
C LYS A 54 9.92 -4.37 -5.33
N VAL A 55 8.91 -4.97 -5.96
CA VAL A 55 7.52 -4.52 -5.88
C VAL A 55 6.93 -4.77 -4.49
N ALA A 56 7.26 -5.91 -3.86
CA ALA A 56 6.85 -6.18 -2.49
C ALA A 56 7.50 -5.20 -1.50
N GLU A 57 8.81 -4.96 -1.63
CA GLU A 57 9.55 -3.97 -0.85
C GLU A 57 8.96 -2.56 -1.05
N GLY A 58 8.73 -2.15 -2.31
CA GLY A 58 8.11 -0.88 -2.66
C GLY A 58 6.67 -0.72 -2.16
N LYS A 59 5.91 -1.81 -2.08
CA LYS A 59 4.54 -1.80 -1.55
C LYS A 59 4.54 -1.62 -0.03
N GLU A 60 5.47 -2.24 0.68
CA GLU A 60 5.59 -2.08 2.13
C GLU A 60 6.13 -0.69 2.50
N THR A 61 7.09 -0.14 1.76
CA THR A 61 7.56 1.24 1.96
C THR A 61 6.49 2.27 1.63
N MET A 62 5.80 2.12 0.49
CA MET A 62 4.68 3.00 0.11
C MET A 62 3.53 2.91 1.12
N LYS A 63 3.21 1.72 1.65
CA LYS A 63 2.22 1.55 2.72
C LYS A 63 2.64 2.26 4.00
N ALA A 64 3.92 2.18 4.37
CA ALA A 64 4.46 2.87 5.54
C ALA A 64 4.47 4.40 5.37
N GLU A 65 4.80 4.90 4.18
CA GLU A 65 4.76 6.33 3.84
C GLU A 65 3.33 6.86 3.76
N ILE A 66 2.40 6.13 3.14
CA ILE A 66 0.97 6.45 3.16
C ILE A 66 0.44 6.51 4.60
N LEU A 67 0.82 5.57 5.47
CA LEU A 67 0.43 5.60 6.90
C LEU A 67 0.96 6.85 7.63
N LYS A 68 2.15 7.32 7.23
CA LYS A 68 2.83 8.46 7.83
C LYS A 68 2.28 9.80 7.31
N GLU A 69 1.93 9.88 6.02
CA GLU A 69 1.41 11.11 5.39
C GLU A 69 -0.10 11.32 5.58
N LEU A 70 -0.91 10.25 5.69
CA LEU A 70 -2.37 10.40 5.90
C LEU A 70 -2.80 10.66 7.34
N GLY A 71 -1.90 10.78 8.32
CA GLY A 71 -2.34 10.99 9.71
C GLY A 71 -3.27 9.88 10.22
N GLY A 72 -2.99 8.62 9.80
CA GLY A 72 -3.65 7.43 10.29
C GLY A 72 -4.74 6.86 9.37
N ALA A 73 -4.49 5.65 8.86
CA ALA A 73 -5.53 4.63 8.93
C ALA A 73 -5.71 4.34 10.43
N THR A 74 -6.55 5.13 11.10
CA THR A 74 -6.61 5.23 12.56
C THR A 74 -7.33 4.03 13.15
N THR A 75 -6.66 2.90 13.27
CA THR A 75 -6.77 2.13 14.52
C THR A 75 -5.99 2.92 15.56
N GLY A 76 -6.66 3.82 16.28
CA GLY A 76 -6.04 4.49 17.42
C GLY A 76 -5.64 3.41 18.41
N GLY A 77 -4.34 3.15 18.57
CA GLY A 77 -3.85 2.34 19.69
C GLY A 77 -4.18 3.11 20.97
N GLY A 78 -4.90 2.48 21.91
CA GLY A 78 -5.50 3.13 23.08
C GLY A 78 -4.53 4.03 23.84
N SER A 79 -4.53 5.32 23.51
CA SER A 79 -3.78 6.36 24.19
C SER A 79 -4.60 6.90 25.36
N ALA A 80 -3.94 7.18 26.49
CA ALA A 80 -4.56 7.84 27.64
C ALA A 80 -4.87 9.34 27.39
N GLU A 81 -4.44 9.87 26.24
CA GLU A 81 -4.60 11.26 25.83
C GLU A 81 -5.77 11.42 24.85
N TYR A 82 -6.33 12.64 24.81
CA TYR A 82 -7.30 13.02 23.78
C TYR A 82 -6.59 13.45 22.50
N VAL A 83 -7.02 12.88 21.38
CA VAL A 83 -6.54 13.22 20.03
C VAL A 83 -7.64 13.93 19.27
N ALA A 84 -7.31 15.01 18.56
CA ALA A 84 -8.23 15.70 17.67
C ALA A 84 -8.37 14.92 16.35
N VAL A 85 -9.60 14.64 15.94
CA VAL A 85 -9.92 13.89 14.72
C VAL A 85 -10.89 14.72 13.88
N GLN A 86 -10.52 14.95 12.62
CA GLN A 86 -11.42 15.47 11.61
C GLN A 86 -12.22 14.32 11.00
N LEU A 87 -13.51 14.54 10.82
CA LEU A 87 -14.44 13.60 10.22
C LEU A 87 -15.20 14.33 9.11
N PHE A 88 -15.55 13.60 8.06
CA PHE A 88 -16.35 14.09 6.93
C PHE A 88 -17.76 13.52 6.98
N GLU A 89 -18.66 14.09 6.18
CA GLU A 89 -20.06 13.66 6.12
C GLU A 89 -20.22 12.14 5.98
N GLY A 90 -21.08 11.55 6.81
CA GLY A 90 -21.35 10.13 6.82
C GLY A 90 -20.35 9.29 7.60
N GLN A 91 -19.15 9.81 7.89
CA GLN A 91 -18.15 9.07 8.66
C GLN A 91 -18.60 8.87 10.11
N THR A 92 -18.31 7.70 10.64
CA THR A 92 -18.64 7.29 12.01
C THR A 92 -17.38 6.92 12.78
N ILE A 93 -17.19 7.53 13.94
CA ILE A 93 -16.16 7.13 14.91
C ILE A 93 -16.75 6.14 15.92
N ARG A 94 -16.03 5.04 16.17
CA ARG A 94 -16.45 3.93 17.04
C ARG A 94 -15.28 3.36 17.82
N ALA A 95 -15.57 2.64 18.90
CA ALA A 95 -14.53 1.90 19.63
C ALA A 95 -13.97 0.75 18.77
N ALA A 96 -12.64 0.71 18.63
CA ALA A 96 -11.92 -0.41 18.03
C ALA A 96 -11.78 -1.56 19.03
N THR A 97 -11.56 -1.22 20.31
CA THR A 97 -11.46 -2.15 21.43
C THR A 97 -11.86 -1.43 22.72
N GLY A 98 -12.39 -2.16 23.69
CA GLY A 98 -12.80 -1.60 24.98
C GLY A 98 -13.81 -0.45 24.85
N SER A 99 -13.63 0.58 25.66
CA SER A 99 -14.43 1.80 25.64
C SER A 99 -13.65 2.97 25.06
N ILE A 100 -14.38 3.94 24.50
CA ILE A 100 -13.82 5.23 24.11
C ILE A 100 -14.69 6.37 24.62
N GLU A 101 -14.08 7.54 24.74
CA GLU A 101 -14.77 8.78 25.02
C GLU A 101 -14.60 9.74 23.84
N VAL A 102 -15.69 10.40 23.44
CA VAL A 102 -15.72 11.29 22.29
C VAL A 102 -16.33 12.63 22.70
N LEU A 103 -15.51 13.68 22.70
CA LEU A 103 -15.93 15.07 22.92
C LEU A 103 -16.22 15.73 21.58
N LEU A 104 -17.46 16.19 21.39
CA LEU A 104 -17.87 16.82 20.13
C LEU A 104 -17.48 18.30 20.12
N ARG A 105 -16.68 18.76 19.15
CA ARG A 105 -16.13 20.13 19.14
C ARG A 105 -16.75 21.02 18.07
N ARG A 106 -16.97 20.52 16.86
CA ARG A 106 -17.55 21.27 15.72
C ARG A 106 -18.28 20.32 14.77
N GLY A 107 -19.36 20.80 14.14
CA GLY A 107 -20.18 20.02 13.21
C GLY A 107 -21.47 19.52 13.83
N ASP A 108 -22.27 18.80 13.04
CA ASP A 108 -23.50 18.16 13.49
C ASP A 108 -23.26 16.64 13.56
N PHE A 109 -23.77 16.01 14.61
CA PHE A 109 -23.52 14.60 14.88
C PHE A 109 -24.78 13.86 15.28
N THR A 110 -24.88 12.61 14.85
CA THR A 110 -25.93 11.68 15.27
C THR A 110 -25.32 10.45 15.95
N CYS A 111 -26.06 9.87 16.89
CA CYS A 111 -25.69 8.61 17.52
C CYS A 111 -25.87 7.47 16.54
N VAL A 112 -24.96 6.50 16.61
CA VAL A 112 -25.16 5.20 15.99
C VAL A 112 -25.19 4.13 17.06
N ASP A 113 -26.23 3.31 17.07
CA ASP A 113 -26.48 2.33 18.11
C ASP A 113 -27.24 1.10 17.56
N PRO A 114 -26.53 0.16 16.91
CA PRO A 114 -27.14 -1.04 16.37
C PRO A 114 -27.60 -2.02 17.47
N THR A 115 -27.12 -1.87 18.70
CA THR A 115 -27.47 -2.75 19.83
C THR A 115 -28.72 -2.28 20.58
N GLY A 116 -29.11 -1.01 20.44
CA GLY A 116 -30.20 -0.40 21.18
C GLY A 116 -29.88 -0.13 22.65
N GLU A 117 -28.62 -0.30 23.06
CA GLU A 117 -28.15 -0.09 24.44
C GLU A 117 -27.77 1.36 24.73
N LYS A 118 -27.78 2.24 23.72
CA LYS A 118 -27.46 3.67 23.77
C LYS A 118 -26.02 3.98 24.18
N ILE A 119 -25.64 5.25 24.06
CA ILE A 119 -24.37 5.80 24.56
C ILE A 119 -24.65 6.85 25.64
N THR A 120 -23.77 6.98 26.63
CA THR A 120 -23.98 7.91 27.76
C THR A 120 -23.44 9.29 27.42
N ASN A 121 -24.22 10.34 27.71
CA ASN A 121 -23.76 11.72 27.71
C ASN A 121 -23.27 12.08 29.11
N VAL A 122 -21.95 12.10 29.30
CA VAL A 122 -21.31 12.31 30.59
C VAL A 122 -21.44 13.75 31.07
N THR A 123 -21.46 14.72 30.14
CA THR A 123 -21.49 16.16 30.48
C THR A 123 -22.83 16.61 31.04
N LYS A 124 -23.94 16.19 30.43
CA LYS A 124 -25.29 16.61 30.87
C LYS A 124 -26.01 15.56 31.72
N GLY A 125 -25.51 14.34 31.76
CA GLY A 125 -26.26 13.18 32.24
C GLY A 125 -27.33 12.77 31.23
N GLY A 126 -27.57 11.46 31.11
CA GLY A 126 -28.53 10.87 30.18
C GLY A 126 -27.88 10.04 29.07
N GLU A 127 -28.68 9.65 28.09
CA GLU A 127 -28.32 8.69 27.06
C GLU A 127 -28.75 9.18 25.67
N ALA A 128 -28.09 8.71 24.63
CA ALA A 128 -28.47 8.89 23.22
C ALA A 128 -28.57 7.52 22.53
N GLY A 129 -29.68 7.27 21.84
CA GLY A 129 -29.90 6.07 21.03
C GLY A 129 -29.78 6.36 19.53
N ASP A 130 -29.90 5.31 18.71
CA ASP A 130 -29.66 5.36 17.26
C ASP A 130 -30.41 6.50 16.56
N GLY A 131 -29.69 7.24 15.70
CA GLY A 131 -30.21 8.41 14.99
C GLY A 131 -30.42 9.65 15.86
N GLY A 132 -30.28 9.56 17.18
CA GLY A 132 -30.43 10.69 18.10
C GLY A 132 -29.39 11.78 17.85
N VAL A 133 -29.84 13.04 17.77
CA VAL A 133 -28.95 14.19 17.61
C VAL A 133 -28.09 14.37 18.85
N LEU A 134 -26.78 14.49 18.66
CA LEU A 134 -25.82 14.71 19.73
C LEU A 134 -25.53 16.20 19.90
N THR A 135 -25.25 16.62 21.13
CA THR A 135 -24.99 18.02 21.45
C THR A 135 -23.49 18.31 21.42
N LEU A 136 -23.10 19.40 20.76
CA LEU A 136 -21.74 19.91 20.82
C LEU A 136 -21.29 20.23 22.26
N GLN A 137 -19.98 20.15 22.49
CA GLN A 137 -19.30 20.37 23.76
C GLN A 137 -19.67 19.40 24.87
N ASN A 138 -20.34 18.29 24.53
CA ASN A 138 -20.59 17.19 25.44
C ASN A 138 -19.64 16.02 25.16
N LEU A 139 -19.26 15.35 26.24
CA LEU A 139 -18.50 14.10 26.24
C LEU A 139 -19.47 12.92 26.17
N TYR A 140 -19.33 12.09 25.15
CA TYR A 140 -20.08 10.85 24.98
C TYR A 140 -19.18 9.65 25.26
N LEU A 141 -19.65 8.75 26.11
CA LEU A 141 -18.97 7.49 26.42
C LEU A 141 -19.58 6.37 25.57
N ILE A 142 -18.75 5.76 24.72
CA ILE A 142 -19.07 4.53 24.00
C ILE A 142 -18.46 3.39 24.81
N PRO A 143 -19.27 2.56 25.49
CA PRO A 143 -18.77 1.68 26.55
C PRO A 143 -18.09 0.41 26.03
N ARG A 144 -18.33 0.00 24.78
CA ARG A 144 -17.80 -1.23 24.18
C ARG A 144 -17.58 -1.09 22.67
N ALA A 145 -16.72 -1.93 22.12
CA ALA A 145 -16.55 -2.15 20.68
C ALA A 145 -17.63 -3.10 20.15
N ASP A 146 -18.86 -2.61 20.04
CA ASP A 146 -20.04 -3.37 19.59
C ASP A 146 -20.80 -2.68 18.44
N GLY A 147 -20.14 -1.73 17.78
CA GLY A 147 -20.76 -0.98 16.70
C GLY A 147 -21.58 0.22 17.16
N ARG A 148 -21.52 0.63 18.44
CA ARG A 148 -21.96 1.97 18.87
C ARG A 148 -20.97 3.06 18.44
N GLY A 149 -21.45 4.28 18.23
CA GLY A 149 -20.60 5.33 17.67
C GLY A 149 -21.24 6.71 17.56
N VAL A 150 -20.46 7.61 16.97
CA VAL A 150 -20.86 8.98 16.64
C VAL A 150 -20.63 9.19 15.15
N ARG A 151 -21.68 9.55 14.41
CA ARG A 151 -21.63 9.82 12.98
C ARG A 151 -21.73 11.32 12.70
N VAL A 152 -20.94 11.82 11.77
CA VAL A 152 -21.08 13.19 11.26
C VAL A 152 -22.25 13.29 10.30
N ALA A 153 -23.12 14.27 10.55
CA ALA A 153 -24.25 14.60 9.70
C ALA A 153 -24.04 15.88 8.85
N SER A 154 -23.06 16.72 9.20
CA SER A 154 -22.64 17.89 8.41
C SER A 154 -21.54 17.55 7.39
N SER A 155 -21.16 18.49 6.52
CA SER A 155 -20.09 18.27 5.52
C SER A 155 -18.74 17.89 6.15
N GLU A 156 -18.44 18.48 7.32
CA GLU A 156 -17.28 18.17 8.14
C GLU A 156 -17.62 18.28 9.63
N GLY A 157 -16.83 17.61 10.47
CA GLY A 157 -16.91 17.67 11.92
C GLY A 157 -15.54 17.46 12.57
N TRP A 158 -15.39 17.97 13.80
CA TRP A 158 -14.21 17.77 14.63
C TRP A 158 -14.62 17.21 15.99
N VAL A 159 -13.93 16.14 16.39
CA VAL A 159 -14.08 15.51 17.70
C VAL A 159 -12.72 15.40 18.39
N MET A 160 -12.72 15.31 19.71
CA MET A 160 -11.58 14.83 20.47
C MET A 160 -11.91 13.47 21.02
N VAL A 161 -11.07 12.47 20.75
CA VAL A 161 -11.30 11.08 21.16
C VAL A 161 -10.19 10.61 22.08
N ARG A 162 -10.56 9.87 23.13
CA ARG A 162 -9.64 9.13 24.00
C ARG A 162 -10.00 7.66 23.99
N GLY A 163 -8.98 6.80 23.94
CA GLY A 163 -9.13 5.36 23.77
C GLY A 163 -8.98 4.91 22.31
N GLY A 164 -9.05 3.60 22.08
CA GLY A 164 -8.79 3.04 20.76
C GLY A 164 -10.01 3.07 19.86
N TYR A 165 -9.93 3.79 18.75
CA TYR A 165 -11.05 4.03 17.83
C TYR A 165 -10.75 3.58 16.40
N ILE A 166 -11.82 3.43 15.62
CA ILE A 166 -11.83 3.34 14.16
C ILE A 166 -12.74 4.43 13.59
N VAL A 167 -12.45 4.84 12.36
CA VAL A 167 -13.28 5.76 11.56
C VAL A 167 -13.67 5.05 10.28
N GLU A 168 -14.97 5.02 9.98
CA GLU A 168 -15.57 4.39 8.79
C GLU A 168 -16.52 5.35 8.08
#